data_AF-A0A963WIB0-F1
#
_entry.id   AF-A0A963WIB0-F1
#
_cell.length_a   1.000
_cell.length_b   1.000
_cell.length_c   1.000
_cell.angle_alpha   90.00
_cell.angle_beta   90.00
_cell.angle_gamma   90.00
#
_symmetry.space_group_name_H-M   'P 1'
#
loop_
_entity.id
_entity.type
_entity.pdbx_description
1 polymer ?
#
loop_
_entity_poly.entity_id
_entity_poly.type
_entity_poly.pdbx_seq_one_letter_code
_entity_poly.pdbx_strand_id
1 'polypeptide(L)'
;MAISPAAPIFADTLDPHEELDFKVEFGDMLEAGEAIDDADWILEVLPEAAALGLTVMSGNGRDAALSNGDTAVIFWLSIDPAYRGNAAFDGAGIELPLRITTQTSSSPSRKRQRTFQVRVAQR
;
A
#
# COMPACT_ATOMS: atom_id res chain seq x y z
N MET A 1 16.88 2.28 -1.37
CA MET A 1 16.88 1.18 -0.38
C MET A 1 16.52 -0.08 -1.13
N ALA A 2 17.20 -1.21 -0.90
CA ALA A 2 16.83 -2.47 -1.56
C ALA A 2 15.52 -3.01 -0.95
N ILE A 3 14.58 -3.42 -1.81
CA ILE A 3 13.34 -4.09 -1.42
C ILE A 3 13.70 -5.38 -0.68
N SER A 4 13.03 -5.68 0.44
CA SER A 4 13.16 -7.02 1.03
C SER A 4 12.44 -8.02 0.10
N PRO A 5 13.14 -9.03 -0.46
CA PRO A 5 12.51 -10.03 -1.33
C PRO A 5 11.50 -10.93 -0.60
N ALA A 6 11.35 -10.76 0.71
CA ALA A 6 10.37 -11.46 1.55
C ALA A 6 9.12 -10.61 1.87
N ALA A 7 8.98 -9.41 1.28
CA ALA A 7 7.79 -8.60 1.50
C ALA A 7 6.55 -9.30 0.92
N PRO A 8 5.43 -9.37 1.67
CA PRO A 8 4.20 -9.99 1.17
C PRO A 8 3.68 -9.26 -0.07
N ILE A 9 3.26 -10.06 -1.05
CA ILE A 9 2.65 -9.59 -2.30
C ILE A 9 1.13 -9.70 -2.14
N PHE A 10 0.39 -8.67 -2.58
CA PHE A 10 -1.07 -8.76 -2.64
C PHE A 10 -1.50 -9.83 -3.64
N ALA A 11 -2.58 -10.56 -3.32
CA ALA A 11 -3.13 -11.57 -4.21
C ALA A 11 -3.71 -10.93 -5.49
N ASP A 12 -4.31 -9.75 -5.35
CA ASP A 12 -4.86 -8.99 -6.45
C ASP A 12 -3.75 -8.33 -7.27
N THR A 13 -3.91 -8.41 -8.59
CA THR A 13 -3.03 -7.77 -9.57
C THR A 13 -3.71 -6.50 -10.06
N LEU A 14 -2.99 -5.39 -10.04
CA LEU A 14 -3.45 -4.11 -10.59
C LEU A 14 -3.20 -4.07 -12.10
N ASP A 15 -4.24 -3.85 -12.90
CA ASP A 15 -4.05 -3.46 -14.30
C ASP A 15 -3.63 -1.98 -14.37
N PRO A 16 -2.64 -1.60 -15.21
CA PRO A 16 -2.23 -0.20 -15.35
C PRO A 16 -3.36 0.78 -15.71
N HIS A 17 -4.44 0.32 -16.32
CA HIS A 17 -5.59 1.13 -16.72
C HIS A 17 -6.72 1.15 -15.69
N GLU A 18 -6.62 0.32 -14.65
CA GLU A 18 -7.61 0.22 -13.58
C GLU A 18 -7.21 1.05 -12.35
N GLU A 19 -8.21 1.24 -11.49
CA GLU A 19 -8.08 1.85 -10.18
C GLU A 19 -8.63 0.83 -9.20
N LEU A 20 -7.81 0.37 -8.26
CA LEU A 20 -8.17 -0.74 -7.36
C LEU A 20 -7.89 -0.39 -5.91
N ASP A 21 -8.78 -0.82 -5.02
CA ASP A 21 -8.57 -0.74 -3.58
C ASP A 21 -7.74 -1.91 -3.06
N PHE A 22 -6.91 -1.59 -2.07
CA PHE A 22 -6.12 -2.54 -1.32
C PHE A 22 -6.37 -2.32 0.16
N LYS A 23 -6.34 -3.42 0.91
CA LYS A 23 -6.52 -3.41 2.35
C LYS A 23 -5.38 -4.13 3.03
N VAL A 24 -4.82 -3.50 4.05
CA VAL A 24 -3.80 -4.09 4.90
C VAL A 24 -4.31 -4.20 6.32
N GLU A 25 -4.35 -5.42 6.84
CA GLU A 25 -4.65 -5.70 8.25
C GLU A 25 -3.36 -5.60 9.08
N PHE A 26 -3.46 -4.93 10.24
CA PHE A 26 -2.40 -4.86 11.25
C PHE A 26 -2.80 -5.57 12.54
N GLY A 27 -3.96 -6.23 12.60
CA GLY A 27 -4.46 -6.89 13.81
C GLY A 27 -3.50 -7.93 14.40
N ASP A 28 -2.64 -8.55 13.58
CA ASP A 28 -1.57 -9.46 14.02
C ASP A 28 -0.39 -8.75 14.71
N MET A 29 -0.26 -7.44 14.51
CA MET A 29 0.78 -6.58 15.08
C MET A 29 0.30 -5.74 16.27
N LEU A 30 -1.01 -5.76 16.54
CA LEU A 30 -1.67 -5.02 17.61
C LEU A 30 -1.98 -5.95 18.79
N GLU A 31 -1.83 -5.45 20.01
CA GLU A 31 -2.33 -6.12 21.21
C GLU A 31 -3.84 -5.94 21.37
N ALA A 32 -4.45 -6.77 22.23
CA ALA A 32 -5.88 -6.66 22.51
C ALA A 32 -6.22 -5.28 23.08
N GLY A 33 -7.10 -4.55 22.38
CA GLY A 33 -7.50 -3.18 22.74
C GLY A 33 -6.58 -2.08 22.20
N GLU A 34 -5.57 -2.43 21.41
CA GLU A 34 -4.72 -1.48 20.70
C GLU A 34 -5.27 -1.17 19.30
N ALA A 35 -5.09 0.07 18.87
CA ALA A 35 -5.49 0.57 17.56
C ALA A 35 -4.31 1.32 16.91
N ILE A 36 -4.40 1.51 15.60
CA ILE A 36 -3.58 2.48 14.88
C ILE A 36 -4.05 3.88 15.30
N ASP A 37 -3.10 4.76 15.57
CA ASP A 37 -3.39 6.17 15.81
C ASP A 37 -3.77 6.83 14.47
N ASP A 38 -5.02 7.30 14.36
CA ASP A 38 -5.58 7.93 13.16
C ASP A 38 -4.79 9.18 12.74
N ALA A 39 -4.15 9.87 13.69
CA ALA A 39 -3.35 11.06 13.40
C ALA A 39 -1.93 10.74 12.91
N ASP A 40 -1.46 9.50 13.04
CA ASP A 40 -0.01 9.21 13.05
C ASP A 40 0.32 7.90 12.29
N TRP A 41 -0.17 7.80 11.05
CA TRP A 41 0.23 6.78 10.09
C TRP A 41 0.57 7.39 8.73
N ILE A 42 1.44 6.70 7.98
CA ILE A 42 1.98 7.16 6.70
C ILE A 42 1.99 6.00 5.71
N LEU A 43 1.35 6.19 4.56
CA LEU A 43 1.49 5.33 3.38
C LEU A 43 2.45 5.99 2.39
N GLU A 44 3.51 5.27 2.03
CA GLU A 44 4.58 5.74 1.15
C GLU A 44 4.72 4.80 -0.05
N VAL A 45 4.67 5.37 -1.26
CA VAL A 45 5.11 4.69 -2.48
C VAL A 45 6.63 4.77 -2.54
N LEU A 46 7.32 3.62 -2.57
CA LEU A 46 8.77 3.65 -2.61
C LEU A 46 9.28 4.17 -3.96
N PRO A 47 10.49 4.76 -4.03
CA PRO A 47 10.98 5.46 -5.22
C PRO A 47 10.94 4.62 -6.50
N GLU A 48 11.22 3.33 -6.41
CA GLU A 48 11.15 2.39 -7.54
C GLU A 48 9.73 2.20 -8.09
N ALA A 49 8.72 2.20 -7.22
CA ALA A 49 7.32 2.11 -7.62
C ALA A 49 6.83 3.46 -8.19
N ALA A 50 7.24 4.56 -7.55
CA ALA A 50 6.93 5.90 -8.04
C ALA A 50 7.57 6.18 -9.41
N ALA A 51 8.78 5.65 -9.67
CA ALA A 51 9.46 5.76 -10.96
C ALA A 51 8.73 5.03 -12.10
N LEU A 52 7.86 4.07 -11.76
CA LEU A 52 7.00 3.35 -12.70
C LEU A 52 5.56 3.90 -12.71
N GLY A 53 5.33 5.03 -12.05
CA GLY A 53 4.05 5.74 -12.08
C GLY A 53 3.01 5.21 -11.09
N LEU A 54 3.39 4.38 -10.11
CA LEU A 54 2.46 3.98 -9.05
C LEU A 54 2.10 5.20 -8.19
N THR A 55 0.82 5.42 -8.02
CA THR A 55 0.28 6.53 -7.21
C THR A 55 -0.78 6.02 -6.26
N VAL A 56 -0.78 6.59 -5.04
CA VAL A 56 -1.91 6.45 -4.12
C VAL A 56 -2.93 7.52 -4.50
N MET A 57 -4.16 7.10 -4.68
CA MET A 57 -5.24 8.02 -5.02
C MET A 57 -5.65 8.85 -3.80
N SER A 58 -6.14 10.06 -4.08
CA SER A 58 -6.73 10.95 -3.07
C SER A 58 -7.89 11.70 -3.69
N GLY A 59 -8.90 12.03 -2.89
CA GLY A 59 -10.13 12.70 -3.31
C GLY A 59 -11.17 11.74 -3.90
N ASN A 60 -12.36 12.28 -4.21
CA ASN A 60 -13.51 11.54 -4.76
C ASN A 60 -13.91 10.29 -3.95
N GLY A 61 -13.66 10.30 -2.64
CA GLY A 61 -13.97 9.16 -1.75
C GLY A 61 -12.96 8.01 -1.82
N ARG A 62 -11.78 8.24 -2.40
CA ARG A 62 -10.68 7.26 -2.51
C ARG A 62 -9.47 7.62 -1.63
N ASP A 63 -9.67 8.53 -0.69
CA ASP A 63 -8.67 8.87 0.30
C ASP A 63 -8.32 7.64 1.13
N ALA A 64 -7.03 7.43 1.33
CA ALA A 64 -6.57 6.36 2.20
C ALA A 64 -7.06 6.62 3.64
N ALA A 65 -7.59 5.59 4.28
CA ALA A 65 -8.26 5.72 5.57
C ALA A 65 -8.05 4.48 6.44
N LEU A 66 -8.24 4.66 7.74
CA LEU A 66 -8.37 3.54 8.65
C LEU A 66 -9.71 2.82 8.46
N SER A 67 -9.69 1.52 8.70
CA SER A 67 -10.85 0.63 8.58
C SER A 67 -10.81 -0.43 9.68
N ASN A 68 -11.91 -1.16 9.84
CA ASN A 68 -12.03 -2.27 10.80
C ASN A 68 -11.74 -1.85 12.26
N GLY A 69 -12.28 -0.70 12.69
CA GLY A 69 -12.04 -0.16 14.03
C GLY A 69 -10.57 0.20 14.26
N ASP A 70 -9.96 0.89 13.29
CA ASP A 70 -8.59 1.40 13.36
C ASP A 70 -7.51 0.31 13.43
N THR A 71 -7.80 -0.87 12.88
CA THR A 71 -6.85 -2.00 12.82
C THR A 71 -6.38 -2.34 11.42
N ALA A 72 -6.98 -1.71 10.40
CA ALA A 72 -6.63 -1.88 9.00
C ALA A 72 -6.49 -0.53 8.31
N VAL A 73 -5.71 -0.51 7.23
CA VAL A 73 -5.61 0.64 6.33
C VAL A 73 -6.18 0.22 4.97
N ILE A 74 -7.12 1.00 4.44
CA ILE A 74 -7.64 0.86 3.08
C ILE A 74 -7.13 2.03 2.24
N PHE A 75 -6.73 1.75 1.00
CA PHE A 75 -6.22 2.76 0.08
C PHE A 75 -6.43 2.33 -1.36
N TRP A 76 -6.50 3.30 -2.27
CA TRP A 76 -6.66 3.06 -3.69
C TRP A 76 -5.37 3.35 -4.42
N LEU A 77 -5.05 2.52 -5.40
CA LEU A 77 -3.87 2.68 -6.24
C LEU A 77 -4.27 2.84 -7.71
N SER A 78 -3.42 3.57 -8.43
CA SER A 78 -3.51 3.68 -9.89
C SER A 78 -2.12 3.88 -10.48
N ILE A 79 -1.97 3.57 -11.77
CA ILE A 79 -0.80 3.96 -12.55
C ILE A 79 -1.09 5.28 -13.26
N ASP A 80 -0.16 6.23 -13.11
CA ASP A 80 -0.17 7.50 -13.84
C ASP A 80 -0.36 7.24 -15.35
N PRO A 81 -1.34 7.88 -16.01
CA PRO A 81 -1.61 7.74 -17.44
C PRO A 81 -0.36 7.76 -18.34
N ALA A 82 0.67 8.54 -18.00
CA ALA A 82 1.90 8.62 -18.77
C ALA A 82 2.73 7.32 -18.77
N TYR A 83 2.55 6.46 -17.76
CA TYR A 83 3.32 5.23 -17.58
C TYR A 83 2.52 3.97 -17.94
N ARG A 84 1.23 4.06 -18.23
CA ARG A 84 0.37 2.88 -18.47
C ARG A 84 0.83 1.97 -19.61
N GLY A 85 1.50 2.53 -20.62
CA GLY A 85 2.08 1.79 -21.75
C GLY A 85 3.53 1.31 -21.51
N ASN A 86 3.99 1.26 -20.27
CA ASN A 86 5.35 0.82 -19.95
C ASN A 86 5.47 -0.70 -20.16
N ALA A 87 6.46 -1.12 -20.96
CA ALA A 87 6.73 -2.52 -21.26
C ALA A 87 7.04 -3.38 -20.01
N ALA A 88 7.38 -2.77 -18.87
CA ALA A 88 7.53 -3.46 -17.60
C ALA A 88 6.21 -4.10 -17.09
N PHE A 89 5.05 -3.66 -17.59
CA PHE A 89 3.75 -4.20 -17.22
C PHE A 89 3.28 -5.34 -18.13
N ASP A 90 4.00 -5.62 -19.23
CA ASP A 90 3.65 -6.70 -20.15
C ASP A 90 3.93 -8.09 -19.55
N GLY A 91 3.21 -9.10 -20.05
CA GLY A 91 3.44 -10.51 -19.69
C GLY A 91 3.13 -10.82 -18.23
N ALA A 92 4.16 -11.14 -17.44
CA ALA A 92 3.98 -11.45 -16.02
C ALA A 92 3.85 -10.18 -15.14
N GLY A 93 4.15 -9.00 -15.70
CA GLY A 93 4.17 -7.73 -15.00
C GLY A 93 5.35 -7.58 -14.03
N ILE A 94 5.24 -6.59 -13.14
CA ILE A 94 6.26 -6.22 -12.16
C ILE A 94 5.67 -6.02 -10.76
N GLU A 95 6.46 -6.29 -9.73
CA GLU A 95 6.10 -6.06 -8.34
C GLU A 95 6.59 -4.68 -7.88
N LEU A 96 5.65 -3.82 -7.51
CA LEU A 96 5.90 -2.46 -7.08
C LEU A 96 5.73 -2.34 -5.55
N PRO A 97 6.77 -1.91 -4.83
CA PRO A 97 6.72 -1.87 -3.37
C PRO A 97 6.06 -0.62 -2.80
N LEU A 98 5.34 -0.82 -1.71
CA LEU A 98 4.70 0.21 -0.89
C LEU A 98 5.08 -0.02 0.56
N ARG A 99 5.03 1.04 1.37
CA ARG A 99 5.34 0.98 2.78
C ARG A 99 4.26 1.68 3.58
N ILE A 100 3.80 1.03 4.63
CA ILE A 100 2.94 1.65 5.63
C ILE A 100 3.70 1.68 6.94
N THR A 101 3.73 2.86 7.54
CA THR A 101 4.25 3.11 8.88
C THR A 101 3.10 3.53 9.75
N THR A 102 2.88 2.84 10.86
CA THR A 102 1.82 3.14 11.82
C THR A 102 2.42 3.44 13.19
N GLN A 103 1.83 4.38 13.90
CA GLN A 103 1.96 4.48 15.35
C GLN A 103 0.72 3.87 15.99
N THR A 104 0.87 3.26 17.15
CA THR A 104 -0.23 2.64 17.87
C THR A 104 -0.62 3.43 19.11
N SER A 105 -1.86 3.27 19.54
CA SER A 105 -2.44 3.91 20.73
C SER A 105 -1.94 3.35 22.07
N SER A 106 -0.95 2.45 22.07
CA SER A 106 -0.39 1.90 23.31
C SER A 106 0.33 2.95 24.15
N SER A 107 0.50 2.66 25.46
CA SER A 107 1.34 3.46 26.35
C SER A 107 2.48 2.59 26.91
N PRO A 108 3.74 2.79 26.49
CA PRO A 108 4.21 3.76 25.49
C PRO A 108 3.75 3.41 24.06
N SER A 109 3.66 4.42 23.19
CA SER A 109 3.26 4.21 21.79
C SER A 109 4.31 3.39 21.05
N ARG A 110 3.85 2.51 20.15
CA ARG A 110 4.74 1.68 19.34
C ARG A 110 4.69 2.13 17.90
N LYS A 111 5.87 2.22 17.29
CA LYS A 111 6.00 2.43 15.85
C LYS A 111 6.17 1.08 15.15
N ARG A 112 5.33 0.81 14.16
CA ARG A 112 5.39 -0.37 13.31
C ARG A 112 5.55 0.07 11.86
N GLN A 113 6.27 -0.75 11.09
CA GLN A 113 6.47 -0.51 9.67
C GLN A 113 6.35 -1.84 8.95
N ARG A 114 5.59 -1.83 7.85
CA ARG A 114 5.44 -3.01 6.99
C ARG A 114 5.56 -2.58 5.53
N THR A 115 6.31 -3.37 4.78
CA THR A 115 6.48 -3.19 3.33
C THR A 115 5.68 -4.28 2.64
N PHE A 116 4.99 -3.90 1.58
CA PHE A 116 4.17 -4.78 0.75
C PHE A 116 4.55 -4.58 -0.71
N GLN A 117 4.13 -5.49 -1.55
CA GLN A 117 4.31 -5.38 -2.99
C GLN A 117 2.97 -5.57 -3.70
N VAL A 118 2.70 -4.72 -4.67
CA VAL A 118 1.55 -4.86 -5.57
C VAL A 118 2.07 -5.32 -6.91
N ARG A 119 1.52 -6.41 -7.43
CA ARG A 119 1.82 -6.83 -8.80
C ARG A 119 1.02 -5.96 -9.76
N VAL A 120 1.71 -5.37 -10.73
CA VAL A 120 1.13 -4.59 -11.81
C VAL A 120 1.40 -5.32 -13.12
N ALA A 121 0.33 -5.76 -13.79
CA ALA A 121 0.43 -6.48 -15.05
C ALA A 121 -0.77 -6.13 -15.94
N GLN A 122 -0.53 -5.97 -17.23
CA GLN A 122 -1.57 -5.72 -18.22
C GLN A 122 -2.40 -6.99 -18.44
N ARG A 123 -3.72 -6.88 -18.35
CA ARG A 123 -4.70 -7.96 -18.59
C ARG A 123 -5.47 -7.77 -19.90
#